data_AF-A0AAU3DMD4-F1
#
_entry.id   AF-A0AAU3DMD4-F1
#
_cell.length_a   1.000
_cell.length_b   1.000
_cell.length_c   1.000
_cell.angle_alpha   90.00
_cell.angle_beta   90.00
_cell.angle_gamma   90.00
#
_symmetry.space_group_name_H-M   'P 1'
#
loop_
_entity.id
_entity.type
_entity.pdbx_description
1 polymer ?
#
loop_
_entity_poly.entity_id
_entity_poly.type
_entity_poly.pdbx_seq_one_letter_code
_entity_poly.pdbx_strand_id
1 'polypeptide(L)'
;MSLHFVVFTCFLRDNTPDTVLEALRWHLDMIPERPSGLDADEHTYPVLAPDPDGRLPGGDFASLRRQSRGFAAGQALYAWGLFSRNYWKDDEMGELVTILDLLAPYAEEPGYGGYFREEYDSEPTVFTFQNGTYGPLEL
;
A
#
# COMPACT_ATOMS: atom_id res chain seq x y z
N MET A 1 -6.41 -6.35 22.03
CA MET A 1 -6.14 -6.49 20.60
C MET A 1 -6.99 -5.43 19.94
N SER A 2 -6.36 -4.32 19.62
CA SER A 2 -7.01 -3.19 18.97
C SER A 2 -7.05 -3.44 17.46
N LEU A 3 -7.90 -2.69 16.77
CA LEU A 3 -7.99 -2.66 15.32
C LEU A 3 -7.57 -1.28 14.84
N HIS A 4 -6.76 -1.27 13.80
CA HIS A 4 -6.27 -0.08 13.13
C HIS A 4 -6.93 -0.02 11.76
N PHE A 5 -7.63 1.07 11.48
CA PHE A 5 -8.06 1.36 10.13
C PHE A 5 -6.87 1.88 9.34
N VAL A 6 -6.40 1.10 8.37
CA VAL A 6 -5.22 1.42 7.57
C VAL A 6 -5.64 1.72 6.14
N VAL A 7 -5.06 2.77 5.55
CA VAL A 7 -5.29 3.17 4.18
C VAL A 7 -3.96 3.45 3.51
N PHE A 8 -3.72 2.80 2.37
CA PHE A 8 -2.64 3.13 1.45
C PHE A 8 -3.23 3.76 0.19
N THR A 9 -2.66 4.89 -0.25
CA THR A 9 -3.06 5.53 -1.50
C THR A 9 -1.91 6.34 -2.08
N CYS A 10 -1.44 5.89 -3.25
CA CYS A 10 -0.38 6.58 -3.97
C CYS A 10 -0.37 6.17 -5.44
N PHE A 11 0.41 6.89 -6.23
CA PHE A 11 0.81 6.45 -7.56
C PHE A 11 2.25 5.97 -7.51
N LEU A 12 2.51 4.82 -8.12
CA LEU A 12 3.86 4.33 -8.40
C LEU A 12 4.23 4.66 -9.84
N ARG A 13 5.53 4.86 -10.08
CA ARG A 13 6.06 5.22 -11.40
C ARG A 13 5.69 4.20 -12.46
N ASP A 14 5.50 4.64 -13.70
CA ASP A 14 5.16 3.74 -14.81
C ASP A 14 6.19 2.61 -14.99
N ASN A 15 7.47 2.94 -14.73
CA ASN A 15 8.60 2.03 -14.82
C ASN A 15 8.90 1.27 -13.52
N THR A 16 7.94 1.21 -12.58
CA THR A 16 8.06 0.37 -11.38
C THR A 16 8.38 -1.07 -11.81
N PRO A 17 9.40 -1.72 -11.23
CA PRO A 17 9.79 -3.07 -11.62
C PRO A 17 8.65 -4.07 -11.49
N ASP A 18 8.56 -5.02 -12.43
CA ASP A 18 7.53 -6.05 -12.40
C ASP A 18 7.57 -6.88 -11.11
N THR A 19 8.76 -7.13 -10.55
CA THR A 19 8.93 -7.83 -9.27
C THR A 19 8.23 -7.12 -8.11
N VAL A 20 8.27 -5.79 -8.09
CA VAL A 20 7.58 -4.96 -7.08
C VAL A 20 6.07 -5.00 -7.33
N LEU A 21 5.64 -4.88 -8.59
CA LEU A 21 4.22 -4.97 -8.94
C LEU A 21 3.63 -6.35 -8.61
N GLU A 22 4.39 -7.43 -8.81
CA GLU A 22 4.00 -8.79 -8.42
C GLU A 22 3.90 -8.95 -6.91
N ALA A 23 4.88 -8.44 -6.15
CA ALA A 23 4.82 -8.42 -4.69
C ALA A 23 3.57 -7.68 -4.19
N LEU A 24 3.27 -6.50 -4.75
CA LEU A 24 2.07 -5.75 -4.42
C LEU A 24 0.79 -6.50 -4.81
N ARG A 25 0.73 -7.12 -6.00
CA ARG A 25 -0.42 -7.95 -6.41
C ARG A 25 -0.66 -9.09 -5.44
N TRP A 26 0.39 -9.73 -4.95
CA TRP A 26 0.28 -10.80 -3.97
C TRP A 26 -0.23 -10.25 -2.63
N HIS A 27 0.35 -9.16 -2.12
CA HIS A 27 -0.14 -8.53 -0.88
C HIS A 27 -1.60 -8.09 -0.97
N LEU A 28 -2.07 -7.66 -2.14
CA LEU A 28 -3.45 -7.25 -2.40
C LEU A 28 -4.40 -8.42 -2.72
N ASP A 29 -3.94 -9.66 -2.58
CA ASP A 29 -4.68 -10.90 -2.93
C ASP A 29 -5.19 -10.94 -4.39
N MET A 30 -4.46 -10.30 -5.30
CA MET A 30 -4.77 -10.32 -6.74
C MET A 30 -4.14 -11.54 -7.44
N ILE A 31 -3.13 -12.16 -6.83
CA ILE A 31 -2.51 -13.41 -7.26
C ILE A 31 -2.34 -14.33 -6.04
N PRO A 32 -2.57 -15.65 -6.18
CA PRO A 32 -2.62 -16.55 -5.03
C PRO A 32 -1.24 -17.01 -4.53
N GLU A 33 -0.23 -17.00 -5.41
CA GLU A 33 1.10 -17.51 -5.11
C GLU A 33 2.06 -16.36 -4.80
N ARG A 34 2.84 -16.53 -3.72
CA ARG A 34 3.91 -15.58 -3.38
C ARG A 34 4.98 -15.59 -4.48
N PRO A 35 5.39 -14.43 -5.01
CA PRO A 35 6.47 -14.36 -5.99
C PRO A 35 7.78 -14.97 -5.45
N SER A 36 8.48 -15.72 -6.29
CA SER A 36 9.68 -16.48 -5.87
C SER A 36 10.88 -15.61 -5.49
N GLY A 37 10.92 -14.35 -5.93
CA GLY A 37 11.96 -13.39 -5.60
C GLY A 37 11.67 -12.53 -4.36
N LEU A 38 10.53 -12.75 -3.70
CA LEU A 38 10.14 -12.02 -2.49
C LEU A 38 10.71 -12.72 -1.26
N ASP A 39 11.35 -11.96 -0.37
CA ASP A 39 11.93 -12.53 0.87
C ASP A 39 10.81 -13.14 1.72
N ALA A 40 10.98 -14.42 2.07
CA ALA A 40 9.96 -15.18 2.76
C ALA A 40 9.82 -14.83 4.24
N ASP A 41 10.88 -14.30 4.85
CA ASP A 41 10.94 -13.94 6.26
C ASP A 41 10.43 -12.51 6.48
N GLU A 42 10.65 -11.63 5.49
CA GLU A 42 10.09 -10.26 5.48
C GLU A 42 8.64 -10.24 5.01
N HIS A 43 8.27 -11.06 4.01
CA HIS A 43 6.93 -11.11 3.44
C HIS A 43 6.27 -12.47 3.71
N THR A 44 5.83 -12.65 4.96
CA THR A 44 5.27 -13.92 5.45
C THR A 44 3.84 -14.19 4.96
N TYR A 45 3.01 -13.15 4.77
CA TYR A 45 1.61 -13.28 4.32
C TYR A 45 1.09 -12.02 3.57
N PRO A 46 -0.03 -12.11 2.82
CA PRO A 46 -0.55 -10.98 2.05
C PRO A 46 -1.30 -9.96 2.94
N VAL A 47 -0.55 -9.05 3.59
CA VAL A 47 -1.09 -8.08 4.57
C VAL A 47 -2.09 -7.03 4.03
N LEU A 48 -2.21 -6.86 2.70
CA LEU A 48 -3.16 -5.92 2.09
C LEU A 48 -4.41 -6.62 1.54
N ALA A 49 -4.57 -7.92 1.79
CA ALA A 49 -5.70 -8.70 1.33
C ALA A 49 -7.00 -8.17 1.96
N PRO A 50 -8.05 -7.90 1.17
CA PRO A 50 -9.34 -7.53 1.74
C PRO A 50 -9.94 -8.69 2.55
N ASP A 51 -10.33 -8.44 3.80
CA ASP A 51 -11.05 -9.42 4.60
C ASP A 51 -12.52 -9.50 4.14
N PRO A 52 -13.00 -10.64 3.58
CA PRO A 52 -14.40 -10.80 3.17
C PRO A 52 -15.39 -10.74 4.33
N ASP A 53 -14.92 -11.05 5.55
CA ASP A 53 -15.71 -10.97 6.79
C ASP A 53 -15.44 -9.66 7.56
N GLY A 54 -14.67 -8.74 6.95
CA GLY A 54 -14.28 -7.46 7.51
C GLY A 54 -15.50 -6.58 7.87
N ARG A 55 -15.43 -5.93 9.03
CA ARG A 55 -16.51 -5.07 9.55
C ARG A 55 -16.45 -3.63 9.06
N LEU A 56 -15.52 -3.32 8.16
CA LEU A 56 -15.34 -1.96 7.67
C LEU A 56 -16.58 -1.49 6.90
N PRO A 57 -17.13 -0.29 7.19
CA PRO A 57 -18.23 0.25 6.41
C PRO A 57 -17.88 0.38 4.92
N GLY A 58 -18.65 -0.33 4.08
CA GLY A 58 -18.39 -0.44 2.64
C GLY A 58 -17.34 -1.50 2.26
N GLY A 59 -16.88 -2.31 3.22
CA GLY A 59 -15.96 -3.42 3.04
C GLY A 59 -14.50 -3.00 2.86
N ASP A 60 -13.62 -3.95 3.11
CA ASP A 60 -12.21 -3.85 2.76
C ASP A 60 -12.07 -3.79 1.23
N PHE A 61 -11.04 -3.11 0.75
CA PHE A 61 -10.86 -2.91 -0.68
C PHE A 61 -9.39 -2.76 -1.03
N ALA A 62 -8.97 -3.43 -2.09
CA ALA A 62 -7.62 -3.40 -2.64
C ALA A 62 -7.66 -3.23 -4.16
N SER A 63 -6.77 -2.40 -4.70
CA SER A 63 -6.64 -2.17 -6.13
C SER A 63 -5.23 -1.73 -6.49
N LEU A 64 -4.69 -2.35 -7.55
CA LEU A 64 -3.50 -1.88 -8.26
C LEU A 64 -3.80 -1.86 -9.76
N ARG A 65 -3.78 -0.68 -10.38
CA ARG A 65 -4.10 -0.54 -11.82
C ARG A 65 -3.21 0.50 -12.49
N ARG A 66 -2.72 0.18 -13.69
CA ARG A 66 -2.09 1.16 -14.57
C ARG A 66 -3.14 2.11 -15.12
N GLN A 67 -2.95 3.41 -14.95
CA GLN A 67 -3.91 4.45 -15.28
C GLN A 67 -3.23 5.60 -16.02
N SER A 68 -3.97 6.24 -16.94
CA SER A 68 -3.50 7.49 -17.57
C SER A 68 -3.62 8.64 -16.59
N ARG A 69 -2.54 9.40 -16.43
CA ARG A 69 -2.40 10.53 -15.50
C ARG A 69 -2.53 11.89 -16.16
N GLY A 70 -2.62 11.91 -17.49
CA GLY A 70 -2.71 13.13 -18.29
C GLY A 70 -1.83 13.04 -19.54
N PHE A 71 -1.49 14.20 -20.10
CA PHE A 71 -0.59 14.30 -21.24
C PHE A 71 0.52 15.31 -20.96
N ALA A 72 1.76 14.95 -21.31
CA ALA A 72 2.91 15.86 -21.31
C ALA A 72 3.62 15.77 -22.66
N ALA A 73 3.95 16.93 -23.26
CA ALA A 73 4.56 17.02 -24.59
C ALA A 73 3.83 16.19 -25.68
N GLY A 74 2.50 16.06 -25.57
CA GLY A 74 1.69 15.29 -26.52
C GLY A 74 1.71 13.76 -26.31
N GLN A 75 2.36 13.26 -25.26
CA GLN A 75 2.38 11.84 -24.88
C GLN A 75 1.56 11.60 -23.63
N ALA A 76 0.81 10.50 -23.59
CA ALA A 76 0.08 10.10 -22.40
C ALA A 76 1.06 9.69 -21.30
N LEU A 77 0.91 10.28 -20.12
CA LEU A 77 1.62 9.86 -18.91
C LEU A 77 0.83 8.74 -18.24
N TYR A 78 1.52 7.71 -17.79
CA TYR A 78 0.93 6.60 -17.08
C TYR A 78 1.58 6.45 -15.70
N ALA A 79 0.82 5.89 -14.77
CA ALA A 79 1.32 5.49 -13.45
C ALA A 79 0.48 4.32 -12.95
N TRP A 80 0.97 3.63 -11.92
CA TRP A 80 0.23 2.58 -11.24
C TRP A 80 -0.48 3.18 -10.03
N GLY A 81 -1.81 3.30 -10.12
CA GLY A 81 -2.64 3.72 -9.00
C GLY A 81 -2.80 2.55 -8.02
N LEU A 82 -2.29 2.74 -6.80
CA LEU A 82 -2.47 1.83 -5.68
C LEU A 82 -3.46 2.44 -4.69
N PHE A 83 -4.44 1.64 -4.28
CA PHE A 83 -5.36 1.97 -3.21
C PHE A 83 -5.69 0.71 -2.41
N SER A 84 -5.50 0.77 -1.11
CA SER A 84 -5.95 -0.26 -0.16
C SER A 84 -6.59 0.38 1.06
N ARG A 85 -7.62 -0.27 1.60
CA ARG A 85 -8.19 0.03 2.92
C ARG A 85 -8.62 -1.26 3.59
N ASN A 86 -8.24 -1.42 4.85
CA ASN A 86 -8.45 -2.64 5.62
C ASN A 86 -8.31 -2.37 7.12
N TYR A 87 -8.75 -3.33 7.93
CA TYR A 87 -8.45 -3.35 9.36
C TYR A 87 -7.23 -4.21 9.63
N TRP A 88 -6.26 -3.64 10.35
CA TRP A 88 -5.09 -4.34 10.85
C TRP A 88 -5.17 -4.52 12.35
N LYS A 89 -4.73 -5.66 12.85
CA LYS A 89 -4.50 -5.91 14.26
C LYS A 89 -3.15 -5.35 14.70
N ASP A 90 -2.95 -5.26 16.01
CA ASP A 90 -1.70 -4.76 16.60
C ASP A 90 -0.44 -5.51 16.10
N ASP A 91 -0.55 -6.82 15.86
CA ASP A 91 0.55 -7.63 15.32
C ASP A 91 0.81 -7.35 13.83
N GLU A 92 -0.23 -7.04 13.07
CA GLU A 92 -0.13 -6.68 11.65
C GLU A 92 0.47 -5.27 11.45
N MET A 93 0.37 -4.38 12.43
CA MET A 93 1.02 -3.06 12.39
C MET A 93 2.55 -3.15 12.26
N GLY A 94 3.16 -4.27 12.66
CA GLY A 94 4.58 -4.54 12.42
C GLY A 94 4.95 -4.59 10.94
N GLU A 95 4.01 -4.93 10.07
CA GLU A 95 4.20 -5.02 8.62
C GLU A 95 4.09 -3.66 7.90
N LEU A 96 3.75 -2.59 8.63
CA LEU A 96 3.62 -1.25 8.04
C LEU A 96 4.92 -0.83 7.35
N VAL A 97 6.05 -1.08 8.01
CA VAL A 97 7.38 -0.76 7.48
C VAL A 97 7.67 -1.58 6.22
N THR A 98 7.38 -2.88 6.23
CA THR A 98 7.53 -3.77 5.07
C THR A 98 6.82 -3.22 3.82
N ILE A 99 5.58 -2.77 3.97
CA ILE A 99 4.82 -2.21 2.85
C ILE A 99 5.35 -0.83 2.43
N LEU A 100 5.76 0.01 3.38
CA LEU A 100 6.30 1.33 3.06
C LEU A 100 7.66 1.24 2.37
N ASP A 101 8.53 0.31 2.77
CA ASP A 101 9.80 0.03 2.11
C ASP A 101 9.59 -0.49 0.68
N LEU A 102 8.52 -1.26 0.45
CA LEU A 102 8.13 -1.72 -0.89
C LEU A 102 7.62 -0.58 -1.79
N LEU A 103 6.89 0.40 -1.23
CA LEU A 103 6.25 1.48 -1.99
C LEU A 103 7.15 2.70 -2.21
N ALA A 104 7.83 3.16 -1.17
CA ALA A 104 8.47 4.47 -1.12
C ALA A 104 9.50 4.72 -2.23
N PRO A 105 10.37 3.76 -2.63
CA PRO A 105 11.34 3.97 -3.70
C PRO A 105 10.69 4.26 -5.06
N TYR A 106 9.45 3.80 -5.25
CA TYR A 106 8.73 3.82 -6.51
C TYR A 106 7.56 4.80 -6.53
N ALA A 107 7.31 5.53 -5.45
CA ALA A 107 6.34 6.62 -5.43
C ALA A 107 6.65 7.63 -6.56
N GLU A 108 5.61 7.93 -7.35
CA GLU A 108 5.67 8.87 -8.48
C GLU A 108 5.89 10.30 -7.98
N GLU A 109 5.14 10.71 -6.96
CA GLU A 109 5.19 12.07 -6.41
C GLU A 109 5.46 12.03 -4.90
N PRO A 110 6.25 12.97 -4.36
CA PRO A 110 6.35 13.15 -2.92
C PRO A 110 5.01 13.67 -2.36
N GLY A 111 4.68 13.26 -1.14
CA GLY A 111 3.49 13.71 -0.44
C GLY A 111 2.73 12.57 0.20
N TYR A 112 1.41 12.70 0.27
CA TYR A 112 0.52 11.79 0.98
C TYR A 112 0.58 10.35 0.43
N GLY A 113 0.87 9.39 1.31
CA GLY A 113 0.89 7.96 0.99
C GLY A 113 -0.25 7.17 1.62
N GLY A 114 -0.93 7.76 2.60
CA GLY A 114 -1.97 7.07 3.38
C GLY A 114 -1.98 7.48 4.84
N TYR A 115 -2.71 6.71 5.64
CA TYR A 115 -2.78 6.89 7.08
C TYR A 115 -3.22 5.61 7.78
N PHE A 116 -3.02 5.58 9.08
CA PHE A 116 -3.71 4.65 9.95
C PHE A 116 -4.31 5.38 11.15
N ARG A 117 -5.29 4.76 11.81
CA ARG A 117 -5.80 5.18 13.12
C ARG A 117 -6.32 3.97 13.87
N GLU A 118 -6.24 3.98 15.19
CA GLU A 118 -7.00 3.03 15.99
C GLU A 118 -8.51 3.25 15.81
N GLU A 119 -9.32 2.19 15.88
CA GLU A 119 -10.78 2.20 15.62
C GLU A 119 -11.52 3.31 16.39
N TYR A 120 -11.09 3.60 17.62
CA TYR A 120 -11.72 4.59 18.49
C TYR A 120 -10.99 5.93 18.53
N ASP A 121 -9.89 6.09 17.80
CA ASP A 121 -9.16 7.35 17.75
C ASP A 121 -9.74 8.30 16.70
N SER A 122 -9.72 9.59 17.04
CA SER A 122 -10.16 10.67 16.16
C SER A 122 -9.04 11.20 15.28
N GLU A 123 -7.79 11.09 15.70
CA GLU A 123 -6.63 11.64 14.97
C GLU A 123 -5.89 10.53 14.22
N PRO A 124 -5.76 10.61 12.88
CA PRO A 124 -5.00 9.63 12.12
C PRO A 124 -3.52 9.96 12.07
N THR A 125 -2.68 8.93 12.14
CA THR A 125 -1.26 9.03 11.81
C THR A 125 -1.08 8.93 10.30
N VAL A 126 -0.69 10.04 9.69
CA VAL A 126 -0.44 10.15 8.25
C VAL A 126 0.99 9.77 7.94
N PHE A 127 1.20 8.98 6.89
CA PHE A 127 2.53 8.76 6.33
C PHE A 127 2.66 9.37 4.95
N THR A 128 3.84 9.92 4.67
CA THR A 128 4.15 10.64 3.44
C THR A 128 5.41 10.10 2.79
N PHE A 129 5.43 10.00 1.46
CA PHE A 129 6.61 9.66 0.70
C PHE A 129 7.44 10.90 0.35
N GLN A 130 8.76 10.79 0.42
CA GLN A 130 9.67 11.84 -0.01
C GLN A 130 11.02 11.22 -0.38
N ASN A 131 11.60 11.62 -1.52
CA ASN A 131 12.95 11.24 -1.94
C ASN A 131 13.22 9.71 -1.94
N GLY A 132 12.23 8.90 -2.29
CA GLY A 132 12.37 7.43 -2.32
C GLY A 132 12.27 6.76 -0.94
N THR A 133 11.91 7.51 0.10
CA THR A 133 11.66 7.02 1.46
C THR A 133 10.35 7.60 2.00
N TYR A 134 10.03 7.38 3.28
CA TYR A 134 8.84 7.91 3.94
C TYR A 134 9.22 8.73 5.18
N GLY A 135 8.31 9.62 5.57
CA GLY A 135 8.44 10.42 6.78
C GLY A 135 8.47 9.55 8.05
N PRO A 136 8.92 10.13 9.18
CA PRO A 136 8.92 9.41 10.45
C PRO A 136 7.50 8.95 10.80
N LEU A 137 7.40 7.72 11.30
CA LEU A 137 6.17 7.13 11.80
C LEU A 137 6.21 7.17 13.33
N GLU A 138 5.17 7.72 13.94
CA GLU A 138 4.89 7.48 15.35
C GLU A 138 3.99 6.24 15.42
N LEU A 139 4.63 5.10 15.70
CA LEU A 139 3.99 3.80 15.94
C LEU A 139 3.69 3.62 17.43
#